data_AF-A0A2V8EMB8-F1
#
_entry.id   AF-A0A2V8EMB8-F1
#
_cell.length_a   1.000
_cell.length_b   1.000
_cell.length_c   1.000
_cell.angle_alpha   90.00
_cell.angle_beta   90.00
_cell.angle_gamma   90.00
#
_symmetry.space_group_name_H-M   'P 1'
#
loop_
_entity.id
_entity.type
_entity.pdbx_description
1 polymer ?
#
loop_
_entity_poly.entity_id
_entity_poly.type
_entity_poly.pdbx_seq_one_letter_code
_entity_poly.pdbx_strand_id
1 'polypeptide(L)'
;MSSFQYLGESVRRLRFEHRWKQTPAQIPAQLTGSSVCATMNTDRRNLVNAIKIGTYNAERGLARRFFRQYTDPRDWLTIFRSVLQLSGRVMVDGTGGLRVALRPPDQPRVRRALHATLEEINAMDGRLFGDGPKLAFVLAAD
;
A
#
# COMPACT_ATOMS: atom_id res chain seq x y z
N MET A 1 7.54 -23.15 -4.97
CA MET A 1 6.35 -22.51 -4.33
C MET A 1 5.58 -21.62 -5.32
N SER A 2 5.17 -22.13 -6.49
CA SER A 2 4.63 -21.27 -7.58
C SER A 2 3.36 -21.80 -8.26
N SER A 3 3.04 -23.09 -8.16
CA SER A 3 1.89 -23.70 -8.87
C SER A 3 0.52 -23.39 -8.24
N PHE A 4 0.42 -23.32 -6.90
CA PHE A 4 -0.86 -23.11 -6.20
C PHE A 4 -1.40 -21.66 -6.27
N GLN A 5 -0.52 -20.66 -6.39
CA GLN A 5 -0.95 -19.25 -6.54
C GLN A 5 -1.52 -18.98 -7.93
N TYR A 6 -0.91 -19.56 -8.98
CA TYR A 6 -1.38 -19.46 -10.36
C TYR A 6 -2.78 -20.06 -10.53
N LEU A 7 -3.04 -21.25 -9.96
CA LEU A 7 -4.37 -21.88 -9.99
C LEU A 7 -5.45 -21.00 -9.33
N GLY A 8 -5.12 -20.34 -8.21
CA GLY A 8 -6.05 -19.45 -7.51
C GLY A 8 -6.43 -18.20 -8.30
N GLU A 9 -5.49 -17.59 -9.02
CA GLU A 9 -5.74 -16.44 -9.90
C GLU A 9 -6.55 -16.85 -11.13
N SER A 10 -6.22 -17.98 -11.75
CA SER A 10 -6.94 -18.51 -12.91
C SER A 10 -8.41 -18.78 -12.59
N VAL A 11 -8.70 -19.42 -11.44
CA VAL A 11 -10.07 -19.72 -11.02
C VAL A 11 -10.85 -18.45 -10.65
N ARG A 12 -10.18 -17.42 -10.11
CA ARG A 12 -10.83 -16.11 -9.85
C ARG A 12 -11.14 -15.38 -11.15
N ARG A 13 -10.23 -15.40 -12.12
CA ARG A 13 -10.40 -14.77 -13.44
C ARG A 13 -11.56 -15.42 -14.21
N LEU A 14 -11.62 -16.75 -14.23
CA LEU A 14 -12.72 -17.50 -14.84
C LEU A 14 -14.08 -17.21 -14.20
N ARG A 15 -14.13 -17.12 -12.86
CA ARG A 15 -15.36 -16.72 -12.15
C ARG A 15 -15.78 -15.29 -12.48
N PHE A 16 -14.83 -14.38 -12.64
CA PHE A 16 -15.11 -13.00 -13.04
C PHE A 16 -15.65 -12.95 -14.47
N GLU A 17 -15.01 -13.62 -15.44
CA GLU A 17 -15.48 -13.70 -16.83
C GLU A 17 -16.88 -14.32 -16.93
N HIS A 18 -17.15 -15.37 -16.15
CA HIS A 18 -18.47 -15.99 -16.11
C HIS A 18 -19.55 -15.04 -15.60
N ARG A 19 -19.27 -14.30 -14.51
CA ARG A 19 -20.18 -13.28 -13.97
C ARG A 19 -20.35 -12.08 -14.91
N TRP A 20 -19.28 -11.67 -15.59
CA TRP A 20 -19.33 -10.61 -16.60
C TRP A 20 -20.29 -10.98 -17.73
N LYS A 21 -20.19 -12.21 -18.25
CA LYS A 21 -21.12 -12.73 -19.27
C LYS A 21 -22.59 -12.77 -18.81
N GLN A 22 -22.82 -12.91 -17.51
CA GLN A 22 -24.16 -12.90 -16.91
C GLN A 22 -24.63 -11.48 -16.52
N THR A 23 -23.75 -10.49 -16.57
CA THR A 23 -24.11 -9.11 -16.27
C THR A 23 -24.80 -8.53 -17.50
N PRO A 24 -26.06 -8.06 -17.39
CA PRO A 24 -26.78 -7.53 -18.54
C PRO A 24 -26.04 -6.33 -19.12
N ALA A 25 -25.76 -6.36 -20.43
CA ALA A 25 -25.04 -5.30 -21.13
C ALA A 25 -25.83 -3.99 -21.22
N GLN A 26 -27.16 -4.06 -21.04
CA GLN A 26 -28.07 -2.92 -21.01
C GLN A 26 -29.04 -3.09 -19.84
N ILE A 27 -29.29 -1.98 -19.15
CA ILE A 27 -30.30 -1.90 -18.10
C ILE A 27 -31.37 -0.88 -18.51
N PRO A 28 -32.66 -1.16 -18.30
CA PRO A 28 -33.74 -0.20 -18.57
C PRO A 28 -33.50 1.14 -17.86
N ALA A 29 -33.64 2.26 -18.58
CA ALA A 29 -33.38 3.60 -18.05
C ALA A 29 -34.25 3.93 -16.81
N GLN A 30 -35.43 3.32 -16.67
CA GLN A 30 -36.28 3.49 -15.50
C GLN A 30 -35.63 3.04 -14.18
N LEU A 31 -34.61 2.17 -14.24
CA LEU A 31 -33.85 1.68 -13.09
C LEU A 31 -32.66 2.58 -12.71
N THR A 32 -32.30 3.57 -13.54
CA THR A 32 -31.22 4.53 -13.23
C THR A 32 -31.67 5.72 -12.39
N GLY A 33 -32.99 5.91 -12.22
CA GLY A 33 -33.57 6.96 -11.38
C GLY A 33 -33.67 6.62 -9.89
N SER A 34 -33.52 5.35 -9.51
CA SER A 34 -33.39 4.93 -8.13
C SER A 34 -31.92 4.98 -7.73
N SER A 35 -31.56 5.89 -6.82
CA SER A 35 -30.22 6.11 -6.27
C SER A 35 -29.60 4.92 -5.52
N VAL A 36 -30.18 3.72 -5.62
CA VAL A 36 -29.74 2.53 -4.92
C VAL A 36 -28.68 1.83 -5.76
N CYS A 37 -27.44 2.30 -5.60
CA CYS A 37 -26.26 1.58 -6.09
C CYS A 37 -26.12 0.27 -5.30
N ALA A 38 -26.66 -0.83 -5.85
CA ALA A 38 -26.55 -2.15 -5.26
C ALA A 38 -25.12 -2.67 -5.41
N THR A 39 -24.22 -2.30 -4.50
CA THR A 39 -22.90 -2.92 -4.42
C THR A 39 -23.08 -4.37 -3.98
N MET A 40 -22.85 -5.32 -4.87
CA MET A 40 -22.98 -6.74 -4.55
C MET A 40 -22.04 -7.09 -3.39
N ASN A 41 -22.56 -7.68 -2.30
CA ASN A 41 -21.79 -7.95 -1.08
C ASN A 41 -20.48 -8.73 -1.31
N THR A 42 -20.45 -9.61 -2.31
CA THR A 42 -19.26 -10.35 -2.73
C THR A 42 -18.16 -9.45 -3.30
N ASP A 43 -18.53 -8.40 -4.04
CA ASP A 43 -17.57 -7.47 -4.64
C ASP A 43 -16.95 -6.57 -3.57
N ARG A 44 -17.75 -6.15 -2.57
CA ARG A 44 -17.22 -5.51 -1.36
C ARG A 44 -16.21 -6.39 -0.63
N ARG A 45 -16.52 -7.68 -0.42
CA ARG A 45 -15.60 -8.61 0.25
C ARG A 45 -14.31 -8.81 -0.54
N ASN A 46 -14.41 -8.95 -1.86
CA ASN A 46 -13.25 -9.11 -2.74
C ASN A 46 -12.36 -7.86 -2.72
N LEU A 47 -12.94 -6.67 -2.79
CA LEU A 47 -12.22 -5.40 -2.70
C LEU A 47 -11.48 -5.28 -1.36
N VAL A 48 -12.20 -5.50 -0.25
CA VAL A 48 -11.60 -5.46 1.10
C VAL A 48 -10.46 -6.46 1.23
N ASN A 49 -10.63 -7.68 0.70
CA ASN A 49 -9.57 -8.70 0.72
C ASN A 49 -8.36 -8.29 -0.14
N ALA A 50 -8.57 -7.70 -1.31
CA ALA A 50 -7.49 -7.22 -2.17
C ALA A 50 -6.69 -6.12 -1.48
N ILE A 51 -7.37 -5.15 -0.85
CA ILE A 51 -6.73 -4.09 -0.05
C ILE A 51 -5.92 -4.71 1.09
N LYS A 52 -6.51 -5.63 1.88
CA LYS A 52 -5.82 -6.31 2.98
C LYS A 52 -4.55 -7.02 2.52
N ILE A 53 -4.61 -7.76 1.41
CA ILE A 53 -3.44 -8.47 0.86
C ILE A 53 -2.40 -7.47 0.36
N GLY A 54 -2.82 -6.40 -0.31
CA GLY A 54 -1.95 -5.32 -0.76
C GLY A 54 -1.21 -4.66 0.39
N THR A 55 -1.93 -4.25 1.44
CA THR A 55 -1.35 -3.67 2.67
C THR A 55 -0.40 -4.64 3.35
N TYR A 56 -0.79 -5.90 3.52
CA TYR A 56 0.08 -6.92 4.13
C TYR A 56 1.39 -7.10 3.35
N ASN A 57 1.31 -7.17 2.01
CA ASN A 57 2.49 -7.30 1.17
C ASN A 57 3.38 -6.06 1.23
N ALA A 58 2.79 -4.86 1.25
CA ALA A 58 3.52 -3.60 1.39
C ALA A 58 4.23 -3.53 2.75
N GLU A 59 3.52 -3.79 3.86
CA GLU A 59 4.10 -3.85 5.20
C GLU A 59 5.23 -4.86 5.29
N ARG A 60 5.04 -6.07 4.75
CA ARG A 60 6.08 -7.11 4.71
C ARG A 60 7.29 -6.69 3.88
N GLY A 61 7.07 -5.98 2.77
CA GLY A 61 8.13 -5.40 1.96
C GLY A 61 8.95 -4.38 2.74
N LEU A 62 8.28 -3.43 3.40
CA LEU A 62 8.89 -2.42 4.26
C LEU A 62 9.64 -3.06 5.43
N ALA A 63 9.03 -4.02 6.11
CA ALA A 63 9.60 -4.75 7.24
C ALA A 63 10.95 -5.39 6.89
N ARG A 64 11.04 -6.01 5.70
CA ARG A 64 12.27 -6.63 5.21
C ARG A 64 13.37 -5.61 4.93
N ARG A 65 13.02 -4.47 4.32
CA ARG A 65 13.99 -3.39 4.06
C ARG A 65 14.50 -2.80 5.37
N PHE A 66 13.60 -2.49 6.29
CA PHE A 66 13.95 -1.98 7.62
C PHE A 66 14.83 -2.97 8.40
N PHE A 67 14.47 -4.26 8.43
CA PHE A 67 15.23 -5.28 9.15
C PHE A 67 16.67 -5.41 8.64
N ARG A 68 16.88 -5.31 7.31
CA ARG A 68 18.23 -5.31 6.71
C ARG A 68 19.11 -4.20 7.28
N GLN A 69 18.55 -3.03 7.54
CA GLN A 69 19.28 -1.87 8.08
C GLN A 69 19.40 -1.89 9.62
N TYR A 70 18.44 -2.49 10.33
CA TYR A 70 18.42 -2.51 11.80
C TYR A 70 19.31 -3.60 12.41
N THR A 71 19.38 -4.77 11.77
CA THR A 71 20.29 -5.90 12.06
C THR A 71 20.22 -6.47 13.49
N ASP A 72 19.30 -6.03 14.38
CA ASP A 72 18.97 -6.76 15.62
C ASP A 72 17.84 -7.74 15.35
N PRO A 73 17.99 -9.03 15.68
CA PRO A 73 16.86 -9.95 15.71
C PRO A 73 15.92 -9.73 16.90
N ARG A 74 16.31 -8.99 17.94
CA ARG A 74 15.48 -8.74 19.12
C ARG A 74 14.53 -7.57 18.89
N ASP A 75 13.25 -7.78 19.17
CA ASP A 75 12.16 -6.77 19.17
C ASP A 75 11.99 -5.94 17.89
N TRP A 76 12.60 -6.36 16.77
CA TRP A 76 12.60 -5.59 15.53
C TRP A 76 11.19 -5.37 14.98
N LEU A 77 10.26 -6.33 15.19
CA LEU A 77 8.86 -6.19 14.80
C LEU A 77 8.13 -5.12 15.63
N THR A 78 8.43 -5.04 16.93
CA THR A 78 7.85 -4.03 17.82
C THR A 78 8.36 -2.64 17.44
N ILE A 79 9.66 -2.51 17.17
CA ILE A 79 10.28 -1.27 16.71
C ILE A 79 9.76 -0.88 15.32
N PHE A 80 9.65 -1.83 14.40
CA PHE A 80 9.10 -1.57 13.07
C PHE A 80 7.65 -1.05 13.15
N ARG A 81 6.82 -1.64 14.02
CA ARG A 81 5.45 -1.15 14.26
C ARG A 81 5.42 0.26 14.83
N SER A 82 6.31 0.60 15.76
CA SER A 82 6.37 1.98 16.28
C SER A 82 6.82 2.97 15.20
N VAL A 83 7.72 2.56 14.30
CA VAL A 83 8.12 3.35 13.12
C VAL A 83 6.93 3.60 12.18
N LEU A 84 6.06 2.62 11.95
CA LEU A 84 4.86 2.80 11.12
C LEU A 84 3.83 3.77 11.73
N GLN A 85 3.91 4.01 13.04
CA GLN A 85 3.04 4.94 13.77
C GLN A 85 3.65 6.34 13.92
N LEU A 86 4.83 6.59 13.34
CA LEU A 86 5.46 7.90 13.40
C LEU A 86 4.57 8.95 12.74
N SER A 87 4.39 10.07 13.43
CA SER A 87 3.78 11.25 12.84
C SER A 87 4.73 11.88 11.83
N GLY A 88 4.15 12.57 10.85
CA GLY A 88 4.90 13.30 9.84
C GLY A 88 4.08 14.40 9.22
N ARG A 89 4.74 15.25 8.45
CA ARG A 89 4.13 16.30 7.65
C ARG A 89 4.28 15.99 6.18
N VAL A 90 3.19 16.15 5.44
CA VAL A 90 3.19 16.05 3.98
C VAL A 90 3.22 17.47 3.42
N MET A 91 4.14 17.72 2.49
CA MET A 91 4.35 19.01 1.85
C MET A 91 4.45 18.81 0.34
N VAL A 92 3.94 19.75 -0.44
CA VAL A 92 4.21 19.82 -1.87
C VAL A 92 5.53 20.56 -2.05
N ASP A 93 6.44 19.99 -2.83
CA ASP A 93 7.68 20.68 -3.19
C ASP A 93 7.44 21.73 -4.28
N GLY A 94 8.36 22.69 -4.43
CA GLY A 94 8.25 23.75 -5.44
C GLY A 94 8.29 23.26 -6.89
N THR A 95 8.58 21.97 -7.12
CA THR A 95 8.65 21.32 -8.42
C THR A 95 7.43 20.42 -8.72
N GLY A 96 6.44 20.39 -7.82
CA GLY A 96 5.21 19.61 -7.96
C GLY A 96 5.30 18.15 -7.46
N GLY A 97 6.40 17.76 -6.84
CA GLY A 97 6.54 16.51 -6.08
C GLY A 97 5.98 16.62 -4.66
N LEU A 98 5.90 15.48 -3.97
CA LEU A 98 5.38 15.38 -2.61
C LEU A 98 6.51 14.95 -1.66
N ARG A 99 6.80 15.79 -0.67
CA ARG A 99 7.77 15.50 0.38
C ARG A 99 7.06 15.11 1.67
N VAL A 100 7.42 13.97 2.21
CA VAL A 100 6.93 13.46 3.49
C VAL A 100 8.06 13.54 4.51
N ALA A 101 7.94 14.46 5.46
CA ALA A 101 8.87 14.63 6.57
C ALA A 101 8.37 13.86 7.80
N LEU A 102 9.02 12.76 8.15
CA LEU A 102 8.69 11.93 9.31
C LEU A 102 9.41 12.44 10.55
N ARG A 103 8.74 12.41 11.71
CA ARG A 103 9.38 12.73 12.99
C ARG A 103 10.51 11.72 13.26
N PRO A 104 11.74 12.17 13.57
CA PRO A 104 12.83 11.25 13.88
C PRO A 104 12.54 10.48 15.17
N PRO A 105 12.81 9.16 15.21
CA PRO A 105 12.78 8.39 16.44
C PRO A 105 13.83 8.86 17.44
N ASP A 106 13.52 8.79 18.74
CA ASP A 106 14.45 9.18 19.81
C ASP A 106 15.69 8.28 19.85
N GLN A 107 15.52 6.98 19.61
CA GLN A 107 16.63 6.03 19.61
C GLN A 107 17.54 6.22 18.38
N PRO A 108 18.84 6.55 18.55
CA PRO A 108 19.74 6.83 17.43
C PRO A 108 19.92 5.67 16.47
N ARG A 109 19.88 4.43 16.99
CA ARG A 109 19.96 3.22 16.18
C ARG A 109 18.75 3.08 15.24
N VAL A 110 17.54 3.23 15.78
CA VAL A 110 16.29 3.18 15.01
C VAL A 110 16.25 4.29 13.99
N ARG A 111 16.69 5.50 14.37
CA ARG A 111 16.82 6.65 13.48
C ARG A 111 17.74 6.38 12.29
N ARG A 112 18.93 5.81 12.52
CA ARG A 112 19.86 5.44 11.44
C ARG A 112 19.28 4.38 10.51
N ALA A 113 18.66 3.33 11.07
CA ALA A 113 18.02 2.29 10.27
C ALA A 113 16.86 2.82 9.43
N LEU A 114 16.03 3.69 10.03
CA LEU A 114 14.94 4.36 9.33
C LEU A 114 15.48 5.27 8.21
N HIS A 115 16.47 6.10 8.48
CA HIS A 115 17.10 6.96 7.47
C HIS A 115 17.60 6.14 6.27
N ALA A 116 18.36 5.07 6.50
CA ALA A 116 18.83 4.19 5.44
C ALA A 116 17.67 3.50 4.67
N THR A 117 16.58 3.16 5.36
CA THR A 117 15.38 2.60 4.73
C THR A 117 14.68 3.63 3.85
N LEU A 118 14.60 4.90 4.27
CA LEU A 118 14.00 5.97 3.48
C LEU A 118 14.82 6.28 2.23
N GLU A 119 16.15 6.28 2.33
CA GLU A 119 17.05 6.40 1.17
C GLU A 119 16.80 5.27 0.16
N GLU A 120 16.69 4.02 0.63
CA GLU A 120 16.36 2.88 -0.22
C GLU A 120 14.97 3.01 -0.87
N ILE A 121 13.99 3.59 -0.16
CA ILE A 121 12.64 3.83 -0.70
C ILE A 121 12.64 4.94 -1.74
N ASN A 122 13.33 6.05 -1.47
CA ASN A 122 13.44 7.18 -2.39
C ASN A 122 14.11 6.78 -3.70
N ALA A 123 15.06 5.85 -3.65
CA ALA A 123 15.73 5.30 -4.83
C ALA A 123 14.80 4.47 -5.74
N MET A 124 13.63 4.03 -5.26
CA MET A 124 12.64 3.31 -6.09
C MET A 124 11.85 4.24 -7.03
N ASP A 125 12.04 5.55 -6.95
CA ASP A 125 11.32 6.56 -7.76
C ASP A 125 9.79 6.43 -7.67
N GLY A 126 9.28 6.15 -6.47
CA GLY A 126 7.85 5.95 -6.24
C GLY A 126 7.02 7.19 -6.55
N ARG A 127 5.87 7.00 -7.20
CA ARG A 127 4.90 8.04 -7.54
C ARG A 127 3.55 7.77 -6.90
N LEU A 128 2.87 8.83 -6.49
CA LEU A 128 1.51 8.71 -5.96
C LEU A 128 0.57 8.18 -7.06
N PHE A 129 -0.13 7.08 -6.80
CA PHE A 129 -1.02 6.39 -7.76
C PHE A 129 -0.39 5.95 -9.09
N GLY A 130 0.94 5.95 -9.19
CA GLY A 130 1.70 5.46 -10.35
C GLY A 130 2.13 6.55 -11.34
N ASP A 131 1.29 7.54 -11.61
CA ASP A 131 1.53 8.63 -12.55
C ASP A 131 1.56 10.02 -11.91
N GLY A 132 1.20 10.12 -10.63
CA GLY A 132 1.15 11.37 -9.89
C GLY A 132 2.52 11.92 -9.45
N PRO A 133 2.49 12.86 -8.49
CA PRO A 133 3.70 13.46 -7.91
C PRO A 133 4.69 12.41 -7.41
N LYS A 134 5.98 12.69 -7.63
CA LYS A 134 7.07 11.88 -7.07
C LYS A 134 7.04 11.99 -5.55
N LEU A 135 7.17 10.85 -4.86
CA LEU A 135 7.22 10.78 -3.41
C LEU A 135 8.68 10.83 -2.95
N ALA A 136 9.00 11.74 -2.04
CA ALA A 136 10.28 11.82 -1.37
C ALA A 136 10.08 11.80 0.14
N PHE A 137 10.72 10.87 0.83
CA PHE A 137 10.62 10.70 2.28
C PHE A 137 11.89 11.18 2.96
N VAL A 138 11.76 11.96 4.02
CA VAL A 138 12.89 12.45 4.81
C VAL A 138 12.57 12.40 6.29
N LEU A 139 13.60 12.40 7.14
CA LEU A 139 13.43 12.73 8.55
C LEU A 139 13.33 14.25 8.69
N ALA A 140 12.41 14.72 9.53
CA ALA A 140 12.36 16.12 9.90
C ALA A 140 13.66 16.53 10.60
N ALA A 141 14.14 17.74 10.31
CA ALA A 141 15.17 18.37 11.14
C ALA A 141 14.52 18.69 12.50
N ASP A 142 15.23 18.37 13.58
CA ASP A 142 14.84 18.74 14.95
C ASP A 142 14.74 20.27 15.09
#